data_AF-A0A9P2MNM4-F1
#
_entry.id   AF-A0A9P2MNM4-F1
#
_cell.length_a   1.000
_cell.length_b   1.000
_cell.length_c   1.000
_cell.angle_alpha   90.00
_cell.angle_beta   90.00
_cell.angle_gamma   90.00
#
_symmetry.space_group_name_H-M   'P 1'
#
loop_
_entity.id
_entity.type
_entity.pdbx_description
1 polymer ?
#
loop_
_entity_poly.entity_id
_entity_poly.type
_entity_poly.pdbx_seq_one_letter_code
_entity_poly.pdbx_strand_id
1 'polypeptide(L)'
;IIQRGANANGAWIRWSDGAIEVFGTGGSNDNGLAKVVYPIALPKLSRFISIAERIRTDYESTPNNVHVSMIVDDQVTNTGFYARCQMYDGRPSSNAFSWRVYCAPV
;
A
#
# COMPACT_ATOMS: atom_id res chain seq x y z
N ILE A 1 19.02 3.31 12.75
CA ILE A 1 18.20 4.29 12.00
C ILE A 1 19.03 5.54 11.79
N ILE A 2 19.16 6.02 10.55
CA ILE A 2 19.90 7.26 10.23
C ILE A 2 18.97 8.42 9.90
N GLN A 3 17.76 8.13 9.40
CA GLN A 3 16.78 9.15 9.07
C GLN A 3 15.36 8.56 9.15
N ARG A 4 14.38 9.38 9.54
CA ARG A 4 12.96 9.06 9.46
C ARG A 4 12.17 10.33 9.19
N GLY A 5 10.94 10.20 8.69
CA GLY A 5 10.06 11.34 8.49
C GLY A 5 8.67 10.91 8.03
N ALA A 6 7.80 11.90 7.84
CA ALA A 6 6.46 11.71 7.31
C ALA A 6 6.01 12.91 6.47
N ASN A 7 5.08 12.67 5.55
CA ASN A 7 4.34 13.69 4.81
C ASN A 7 2.91 13.18 4.53
N ALA A 8 2.15 13.89 3.70
CA ALA A 8 0.77 13.52 3.38
C ALA A 8 0.61 12.12 2.74
N ASN A 9 1.67 11.56 2.16
CA ASN A 9 1.65 10.26 1.49
C ASN A 9 2.04 9.09 2.42
N GLY A 10 2.50 9.37 3.64
CA GLY A 10 2.90 8.34 4.60
C GLY A 10 4.20 8.67 5.33
N ALA A 11 4.87 7.64 5.85
CA ALA A 11 6.09 7.75 6.61
C ALA A 11 7.21 6.86 6.06
N TRP A 12 8.45 7.17 6.43
CA TRP A 12 9.62 6.42 6.00
C TRP A 12 10.68 6.29 7.08
N ILE A 13 11.51 5.27 6.95
CA ILE A 13 12.71 5.03 7.75
C ILE A 13 13.85 4.69 6.80
N ARG A 14 15.01 5.32 7.00
CA ARG A 14 16.29 4.91 6.41
C ARG A 14 17.17 4.30 7.50
N TRP A 15 17.63 3.09 7.26
CA TRP A 15 18.49 2.34 8.15
C TRP A 15 19.96 2.58 7.82
N SER A 16 20.84 2.30 8.78
CA SER A 16 22.29 2.54 8.65
C SER A 16 22.97 1.59 7.67
N ASP A 17 22.35 0.45 7.40
CA ASP A 17 22.76 -0.53 6.39
C ASP A 17 22.35 -0.12 4.97
N GLY A 18 21.68 1.02 4.80
CA GLY A 18 21.18 1.49 3.50
C GLY A 18 19.79 1.00 3.14
N ALA A 19 19.14 0.18 3.98
CA ALA A 19 17.76 -0.24 3.75
C ALA A 19 16.80 0.94 3.94
N ILE A 20 15.71 0.95 3.16
CA ILE A 20 14.68 1.98 3.24
C ILE A 20 13.33 1.33 3.36
N GLU A 21 12.53 1.81 4.30
CA GLU A 21 11.13 1.45 4.41
C GLU A 21 10.24 2.65 4.17
N VAL A 22 9.16 2.43 3.44
CA VAL A 22 8.07 3.39 3.28
C VAL A 22 6.76 2.70 3.64
N PHE A 23 5.88 3.38 4.35
CA PHE A 23 4.62 2.80 4.81
C PHE A 23 3.55 3.87 4.99
N GLY A 24 2.30 3.45 4.93
CA GLY A 24 1.18 4.37 5.03
C GLY A 24 -0.17 3.65 5.03
N THR A 25 -1.22 4.45 4.94
CA THR A 25 -2.60 3.97 4.86
C THR A 25 -3.27 4.55 3.63
N GLY A 26 -3.97 3.70 2.89
CA GLY A 26 -4.79 4.07 1.76
C GLY A 26 -4.00 4.39 0.49
N GLY A 27 -4.79 4.64 -0.55
CA GLY A 27 -4.43 5.23 -1.83
C GLY A 27 -5.66 5.93 -2.39
N SER A 28 -5.50 6.86 -3.33
CA SER A 28 -6.65 7.44 -4.03
C SER A 28 -7.36 6.30 -4.77
N ASN A 29 -8.54 5.93 -4.31
CA ASN A 29 -9.30 4.81 -4.85
C ASN A 29 -10.29 5.33 -5.88
N ASP A 30 -9.99 5.08 -7.15
CA ASP A 30 -10.87 5.38 -8.28
C ASP A 30 -11.45 4.07 -8.83
N ASN A 31 -12.74 3.84 -8.55
CA ASN A 31 -13.45 2.64 -8.98
C ASN A 31 -12.68 1.33 -8.70
N GLY A 32 -12.20 1.17 -7.46
CA GLY A 32 -11.45 0.00 -7.02
C GLY A 32 -10.00 -0.02 -7.49
N LEU A 33 -9.49 1.02 -8.16
CA LEU A 33 -8.07 1.17 -8.45
C LEU A 33 -7.45 2.16 -7.45
N ALA A 34 -6.73 1.64 -6.47
CA ALA A 34 -6.01 2.45 -5.50
C ALA A 34 -4.62 2.82 -6.02
N LYS A 35 -4.34 4.12 -6.13
CA LYS A 35 -2.99 4.65 -6.37
C LYS A 35 -2.29 4.94 -5.05
N VAL A 36 -1.16 4.30 -4.81
CA VAL A 36 -0.26 4.59 -3.69
C VAL A 36 0.94 5.38 -4.19
N VAL A 37 1.20 6.51 -3.55
CA VAL A 37 2.41 7.31 -3.75
C VAL A 37 3.27 7.18 -2.51
N TYR A 38 4.56 6.90 -2.66
CA TYR A 38 5.47 6.83 -1.53
C TYR A 38 5.79 8.23 -0.99
N PRO A 39 6.05 8.37 0.32
CA PRO A 39 6.44 9.64 0.90
C PRO A 39 7.84 10.10 0.45
N ILE A 40 8.71 9.17 0.02
CA ILE A 40 9.98 9.44 -0.66
C ILE A 40 10.16 8.44 -1.81
N ALA A 41 10.90 8.83 -2.84
CA ALA A 41 11.32 7.88 -3.89
C ALA A 41 12.32 6.86 -3.33
N LEU A 42 12.13 5.60 -3.68
CA LEU A 42 13.08 4.53 -3.45
C LEU A 42 14.22 4.60 -4.49
N PRO A 43 15.44 4.19 -4.14
CA PRO A 43 16.59 4.23 -5.06
C PRO A 43 16.47 3.20 -6.20
N LYS A 44 15.66 2.16 -6.00
CA LYS A 44 15.36 1.12 -6.98
C LYS A 44 13.91 0.67 -6.83
N LEU A 45 13.39 -0.01 -7.85
CA LEU A 45 12.11 -0.71 -7.76
C LEU A 45 12.21 -1.81 -6.69
N SER A 46 11.23 -1.85 -5.78
CA SER A 46 11.09 -2.95 -4.82
C SER A 46 9.73 -3.61 -4.96
N ARG A 47 9.72 -4.94 -4.92
CA ARG A 47 8.53 -5.79 -4.88
C ARG A 47 8.26 -6.38 -3.50
N PHE A 48 9.07 -6.03 -2.49
CA PHE A 48 8.80 -6.42 -1.10
C PHE A 48 7.73 -5.49 -0.53
N ILE A 49 6.51 -5.66 -1.02
CA ILE A 49 5.32 -4.90 -0.68
C ILE A 49 4.42 -5.81 0.17
N SER A 50 3.99 -5.30 1.31
CA SER A 50 3.02 -5.96 2.18
C SER A 50 1.79 -5.07 2.31
N ILE A 51 0.62 -5.68 2.15
CA ILE A 51 -0.68 -5.04 2.30
C ILE A 51 -1.42 -5.72 3.46
N ALA A 52 -2.08 -4.92 4.29
CA ALA A 52 -3.05 -5.39 5.26
C ALA A 52 -4.40 -4.73 4.98
N GLU A 53 -5.37 -5.57 4.63
CA GLU A 53 -6.74 -5.21 4.26
C GLU A 53 -7.49 -4.56 5.42
N ARG A 54 -8.34 -3.57 5.13
CA ARG A 54 -9.15 -2.90 6.16
C ARG A 54 -10.56 -2.68 5.65
N ILE A 55 -11.54 -3.22 6.36
CA ILE A 55 -12.96 -2.95 6.08
C ILE A 55 -13.51 -1.90 7.03
N ARG A 56 -14.44 -1.07 6.55
CA ARG A 56 -15.09 -0.03 7.39
C ARG A 56 -15.92 -0.64 8.50
N THR A 57 -16.64 -1.73 8.24
CA THR A 57 -17.51 -2.40 9.21
C THR A 57 -17.68 -3.87 8.85
N ASP A 58 -17.76 -4.72 9.87
CA ASP A 58 -18.13 -6.13 9.77
C ASP A 58 -19.60 -6.28 10.19
N TYR A 59 -20.53 -5.96 9.29
CA TYR A 59 -21.96 -5.85 9.61
C TYR A 59 -22.69 -7.20 9.48
N GLU A 60 -23.53 -7.51 10.48
CA GLU A 60 -24.19 -8.79 10.72
C GLU A 60 -25.20 -9.27 9.64
N SER A 61 -25.55 -8.45 8.64
CA SER A 61 -26.48 -8.86 7.57
C SER A 61 -25.80 -9.60 6.40
N THR A 62 -24.49 -9.42 6.21
CA THR A 62 -23.64 -10.25 5.34
C THR A 62 -22.28 -10.44 6.01
N PRO A 63 -22.18 -11.34 7.00
CA PRO A 63 -20.91 -11.66 7.64
C PRO A 63 -19.90 -12.19 6.60
N ASN A 64 -18.60 -11.93 6.81
CA ASN A 64 -17.49 -12.30 5.91
C ASN A 64 -17.41 -11.51 4.60
N ASN A 65 -17.58 -10.18 4.63
CA ASN A 65 -17.29 -9.35 3.47
C ASN A 65 -15.78 -9.39 3.16
N VAL A 66 -15.38 -10.30 2.28
CA VAL A 66 -13.99 -10.38 1.81
C VAL A 66 -13.67 -9.09 1.04
N HIS A 67 -12.63 -8.41 1.49
CA HIS A 67 -11.99 -7.31 0.79
C HIS A 67 -10.57 -7.76 0.46
N VAL A 68 -10.20 -7.65 -0.81
CA VAL A 68 -8.86 -8.01 -1.29
C VAL A 68 -8.33 -6.87 -2.15
N SER A 69 -7.07 -6.56 -1.93
CA SER A 69 -6.28 -5.58 -2.67
C SER A 69 -5.11 -6.31 -3.33
N MET A 70 -5.11 -6.34 -4.66
CA MET A 70 -4.09 -7.01 -5.46
C MET A 70 -3.16 -5.99 -6.08
N ILE A 71 -1.85 -6.13 -5.87
CA ILE A 71 -0.85 -5.27 -6.51
C ILE A 71 -0.88 -5.51 -8.04
N VAL A 72 -0.91 -4.43 -8.80
CA VAL A 72 -0.82 -4.43 -10.26
C VAL A 72 0.67 -4.33 -10.62
N ASP A 73 1.34 -5.48 -10.82
CA ASP A 73 2.83 -5.56 -10.85
C ASP A 73 3.48 -4.70 -11.94
N ASP A 74 2.84 -4.60 -13.12
CA ASP A 74 3.31 -3.76 -14.23
C ASP A 74 3.23 -2.26 -13.93
N GLN A 75 2.52 -1.87 -12.87
CA GLN A 75 2.37 -0.50 -12.41
C GLN A 75 3.11 -0.22 -11.08
N VAL A 76 4.04 -1.09 -10.69
CA VAL A 76 4.95 -0.84 -9.57
C VAL A 76 6.14 0.00 -10.05
N THR A 77 6.41 1.09 -9.35
CA THR A 77 7.56 1.96 -9.62
C THR A 77 8.37 2.22 -8.34
N ASN A 78 9.47 2.94 -8.47
CA ASN A 78 10.23 3.37 -7.30
C ASN A 78 9.57 4.54 -6.52
N THR A 79 8.44 5.07 -7.00
CA THR A 79 7.70 6.18 -6.36
C THR A 79 6.31 5.80 -5.89
N GLY A 80 5.85 4.57 -6.18
CA GLY A 80 4.53 4.12 -5.79
C GLY A 80 4.15 2.78 -6.41
N PHE A 81 2.90 2.39 -6.22
CA PHE A 81 2.29 1.25 -6.89
C PHE A 81 0.78 1.47 -7.05
N TYR A 82 0.16 0.62 -7.86
CA TYR A 82 -1.29 0.54 -7.98
C TYR A 82 -1.78 -0.79 -7.40
N ALA A 83 -2.94 -0.78 -6.75
CA ALA A 83 -3.61 -1.98 -6.28
C ALA A 83 -5.07 -2.00 -6.75
N ARG A 84 -5.54 -3.16 -7.20
CA ARG A 84 -6.95 -3.42 -7.51
C ARG A 84 -7.65 -3.92 -6.25
N CYS A 85 -8.54 -3.09 -5.72
CA CYS A 85 -9.39 -3.35 -4.57
C CYS A 85 -10.74 -3.92 -5.02
N GLN A 86 -11.08 -5.10 -4.53
CA GLN A 86 -12.29 -5.83 -4.89
C GLN A 86 -13.02 -6.33 -3.65
N MET A 87 -14.35 -6.33 -3.71
CA MET A 87 -15.20 -7.01 -2.75
C MET A 87 -15.38 -8.48 -3.15
N TYR A 88 -15.89 -9.31 -2.23
CA TYR A 88 -16.16 -10.73 -2.44
C TYR A 88 -17.05 -11.03 -3.67
N ASP A 89 -17.89 -10.07 -4.08
CA ASP A 89 -18.85 -10.19 -5.18
C ASP A 89 -18.29 -9.73 -6.54
N GLY A 90 -17.00 -9.43 -6.62
CA GLY A 90 -16.37 -8.96 -7.86
C GLY A 90 -16.46 -7.45 -8.06
N ARG A 91 -17.22 -6.73 -7.25
CA ARG A 91 -17.39 -5.29 -7.42
C ARG A 91 -16.15 -4.53 -6.93
N PRO A 92 -15.86 -3.36 -7.54
CA PRO A 92 -14.87 -2.44 -7.02
C PRO A 92 -15.11 -2.10 -5.56
N SER A 93 -14.09 -2.27 -4.73
CA SER A 93 -14.17 -1.92 -3.31
C SER A 93 -13.73 -0.47 -3.08
N SER A 94 -14.50 0.27 -2.29
CA SER A 94 -14.11 1.58 -1.74
C SER A 94 -13.38 1.50 -0.40
N ASN A 95 -13.27 0.30 0.19
CA ASN A 95 -12.46 0.08 1.37
C ASN A 95 -10.97 0.36 1.09
N ALA A 96 -10.24 0.68 2.17
CA ALA A 96 -8.83 0.99 2.12
C ALA A 96 -7.99 -0.16 2.66
N PHE A 97 -6.67 -0.04 2.52
CA PHE A 97 -5.72 -0.96 3.13
C PHE A 97 -4.58 -0.15 3.77
N SER A 98 -3.80 -0.80 4.63
CA SER A 98 -2.48 -0.27 5.02
C SER A 98 -1.39 -1.00 4.25
N TRP A 99 -0.26 -0.33 4.05
CA TRP A 99 0.82 -0.86 3.23
C TRP A 99 2.19 -0.53 3.81
N ARG A 100 3.17 -1.39 3.51
CA ARG A 100 4.59 -1.20 3.79
C ARG A 100 5.40 -1.73 2.62
N VAL A 101 6.43 -1.02 2.22
CA VAL A 101 7.39 -1.43 1.21
C VAL A 101 8.78 -1.37 1.80
N TYR A 102 9.51 -2.48 1.68
CA TYR A 102 10.91 -2.57 2.08
C TYR A 102 11.79 -2.53 0.83
N CYS A 103 12.78 -1.63 0.80
CA CYS A 103 13.81 -1.59 -0.22
C CYS A 103 15.12 -2.03 0.43
N ALA A 104 15.62 -3.20 0.01
CA ALA A 104 16.91 -3.70 0.46
C ALA A 104 18.05 -2.73 0.10
N PRO A 105 19.16 -2.75 0.87
CA PRO A 105 20.38 -2.02 0.52
C PRO A 105 20.83 -2.29 -0.91
N VAL A 106 21.56 -1.34 -1.50
CA VAL A 106 22.23 -1.52 -2.79
C VAL A 106 23.54 -2.27 -2.57
#